data_AF-D7CDS6-F1
#
_entry.id   AF-D7CDS6-F1
#
_cell.length_a   1.000
_cell.length_b   1.000
_cell.length_c   1.000
_cell.angle_alpha   90.00
_cell.angle_beta   90.00
_cell.angle_gamma   90.00
#
_symmetry.space_group_name_H-M   'P 1'
#
loop_
_entity.id
_entity.type
_entity.pdbx_description
1 polymer ?
#
loop_
_entity_poly.entity_id
_entity_poly.type
_entity_poly.pdbx_seq_one_letter_code
_entity_poly.pdbx_strand_id
1 'polypeptide(L)'
;MSDLALGLFEDMDLMPGEGLALVNSSAFSTALGALALADLAALLDSFTLVSALSMEGYAANPSIVTEAALTSRPFSGLQTHGRRIRTYLEGSYLWKQGGPRHLQDPLCFRSIPLIHGAAADSLAHARGQVAIELNAAQCNPVVSQHENRLVAAANFDMVALTMALDFARLAFSPVVTSSTERLAKMTDSFWSGLSAGLVEEDGVGATGFNGVALFHKSITSEARLLTVPLVGELSSSSHSNGNMDRASMAALGGRRAAELVGLCRSIAAMELLVAAQAAELRGRTPLGAGTGALFELVRERVPFAQAGHPPPHIEPLLDFVTTELPGFVTEAAEAHA
;
A
#
# COMPACT_ATOMS: atom_id res chain seq x y z
N MET A 1 -12.40 -13.55 20.11
CA MET A 1 -12.52 -15.01 19.93
C MET A 1 -13.51 -15.59 20.93
N SER A 2 -13.35 -15.36 22.23
CA SER A 2 -14.28 -15.86 23.27
C SER A 2 -15.74 -15.44 23.05
N ASP A 3 -16.00 -14.15 22.82
CA ASP A 3 -17.36 -13.66 22.57
C ASP A 3 -17.95 -14.19 21.27
N LEU A 4 -17.10 -14.42 20.26
CA LEU A 4 -17.50 -14.97 18.96
C LEU A 4 -17.85 -16.47 19.09
N ALA A 5 -17.07 -17.20 19.88
CA ALA A 5 -17.33 -18.62 20.17
C ALA A 5 -18.59 -18.80 21.03
N LEU A 6 -18.79 -17.96 22.05
CA LEU A 6 -20.00 -17.98 22.86
C LEU A 6 -21.24 -17.67 22.01
N GLY A 7 -21.20 -16.62 21.18
CA GLY A 7 -22.34 -16.27 20.33
C GLY A 7 -22.63 -17.26 19.20
N LEU A 8 -21.63 -18.00 18.70
CA LEU A 8 -21.83 -18.98 17.62
C LEU A 8 -22.20 -20.38 18.11
N PHE A 9 -21.86 -20.73 19.35
CA PHE A 9 -21.94 -22.10 19.85
C PHE A 9 -22.68 -22.24 21.19
N GLU A 10 -23.43 -21.22 21.63
CA GLU A 10 -24.14 -21.24 22.92
C GLU A 10 -25.13 -22.41 23.07
N ASP A 11 -25.75 -22.86 21.97
CA ASP A 11 -26.75 -23.92 21.97
C ASP A 11 -26.19 -25.31 21.59
N MET A 12 -24.86 -25.48 21.57
CA MET A 12 -24.22 -26.73 21.15
C MET A 12 -23.66 -27.55 22.32
N ASP A 13 -24.12 -28.80 22.43
CA ASP A 13 -23.51 -29.81 23.30
C ASP A 13 -22.24 -30.38 22.64
N LEU A 14 -21.07 -29.93 23.09
CA LEU A 14 -19.78 -30.34 22.53
C LEU A 14 -19.31 -31.71 23.06
N MET A 15 -18.93 -32.59 22.14
CA MET A 15 -18.30 -33.89 22.44
C MET A 15 -16.81 -33.75 22.79
N PRO A 16 -16.18 -34.78 23.38
CA PRO A 16 -14.76 -34.74 23.71
C PRO A 16 -13.87 -34.36 22.51
N GLY A 17 -13.12 -33.27 22.65
CA GLY A 17 -12.20 -32.76 21.64
C GLY A 17 -12.77 -31.68 20.72
N GLU A 18 -14.10 -31.53 20.61
CA GLU A 18 -14.73 -30.57 19.70
C GLU A 18 -14.46 -29.12 20.13
N GLY A 19 -14.54 -28.82 21.44
CA GLY A 19 -14.21 -27.49 21.95
C GLY A 19 -12.77 -27.08 21.64
N LEU A 20 -11.81 -28.02 21.74
CA LEU A 20 -10.42 -27.76 21.39
C LEU A 20 -10.26 -27.54 19.88
N ALA A 21 -10.93 -28.35 19.05
CA ALA A 21 -10.90 -28.21 17.60
C ALA A 21 -11.44 -26.84 17.13
N LEU A 22 -12.46 -26.30 17.81
CA LEU A 22 -13.03 -24.98 17.50
C LEU A 22 -12.09 -23.82 17.83
N VAL A 23 -11.42 -23.85 18.98
CA VAL A 23 -10.62 -22.71 19.47
C VAL A 23 -9.14 -22.79 19.12
N ASN A 24 -8.59 -23.99 18.94
CA ASN A 24 -7.18 -24.21 18.62
C ASN A 24 -6.94 -24.08 17.11
N SER A 25 -7.21 -22.88 16.59
CA SER A 25 -7.12 -22.54 15.18
C SER A 25 -6.41 -21.21 14.98
N SER A 26 -5.60 -21.12 13.94
CA SER A 26 -4.96 -19.88 13.50
C SER A 26 -5.80 -19.13 12.46
N ALA A 27 -7.08 -19.50 12.29
CA ALA A 27 -8.00 -18.89 11.33
C ALA A 27 -8.11 -17.37 11.51
N PHE A 28 -8.15 -16.87 12.75
CA PHE A 28 -8.22 -15.42 13.00
C PHE A 28 -7.00 -14.67 12.48
N SER A 29 -5.79 -15.16 12.81
CA SER A 29 -4.53 -14.58 12.35
C SER A 29 -4.40 -14.65 10.83
N THR A 30 -4.76 -15.80 10.25
CA THR A 30 -4.69 -16.06 8.81
C THR A 30 -5.66 -15.17 8.04
N ALA A 31 -6.90 -15.04 8.50
CA ALA A 31 -7.93 -14.20 7.87
C ALA A 31 -7.54 -12.71 7.90
N LEU A 32 -7.10 -12.20 9.04
CA LEU A 32 -6.63 -10.81 9.14
C LEU A 32 -5.44 -10.53 8.22
N GLY A 33 -4.47 -11.46 8.18
CA GLY A 33 -3.33 -11.36 7.28
C GLY A 33 -3.76 -11.38 5.81
N ALA A 34 -4.65 -12.29 5.43
CA ALA A 34 -5.14 -12.43 4.06
C ALA A 34 -5.84 -11.16 3.57
N LEU A 35 -6.79 -10.63 4.35
CA LEU A 35 -7.55 -9.43 3.99
C LEU A 35 -6.64 -8.21 3.90
N ALA A 36 -5.77 -8.01 4.88
CA ALA A 36 -4.85 -6.87 4.89
C ALA A 36 -3.85 -6.92 3.71
N LEU A 37 -3.35 -8.10 3.34
CA LEU A 37 -2.45 -8.25 2.18
C LEU A 37 -3.17 -8.00 0.85
N ALA A 38 -4.43 -8.41 0.72
CA ALA A 38 -5.24 -8.11 -0.46
C ALA A 38 -5.43 -6.58 -0.61
N ASP A 39 -5.79 -5.90 0.48
CA ASP A 39 -5.94 -4.45 0.51
C ASP A 39 -4.63 -3.71 0.22
N LEU A 40 -3.51 -4.16 0.78
CA LEU A 40 -2.19 -3.59 0.49
C LEU A 40 -1.81 -3.78 -0.98
N ALA A 41 -2.11 -4.93 -1.59
CA ALA A 41 -1.84 -5.16 -3.00
C ALA A 41 -2.64 -4.21 -3.90
N ALA A 42 -3.94 -4.03 -3.64
CA ALA A 42 -4.77 -3.06 -4.34
C ALA A 42 -4.25 -1.62 -4.16
N LEU A 43 -3.83 -1.26 -2.94
CA LEU A 43 -3.25 0.05 -2.68
C LEU A 43 -1.92 0.29 -3.37
N LEU A 44 -1.07 -0.71 -3.51
CA LEU A 44 0.19 -0.59 -4.24
C LEU A 44 -0.04 -0.28 -5.72
N ASP A 45 -1.08 -0.90 -6.29
CA ASP A 45 -1.53 -0.64 -7.65
C ASP A 45 -2.05 0.81 -7.80
N SER A 46 -2.83 1.29 -6.83
CA SER A 46 -3.24 2.70 -6.73
C SER A 46 -2.05 3.65 -6.60
N PHE A 47 -1.09 3.39 -5.70
CA PHE A 47 0.14 4.19 -5.55
C PHE A 47 0.92 4.28 -6.86
N THR A 48 0.94 3.20 -7.64
CA THR A 48 1.63 3.15 -8.94
C THR A 48 1.00 4.12 -9.93
N LEU A 49 -0.32 4.09 -10.07
CA LEU A 49 -1.03 5.03 -10.94
C LEU A 49 -0.94 6.48 -10.44
N VAL A 50 -1.14 6.72 -9.13
CA VAL A 50 -1.00 8.05 -8.52
C VAL A 50 0.41 8.61 -8.75
N SER A 51 1.45 7.78 -8.59
CA SER A 51 2.82 8.19 -8.82
C SER A 51 3.11 8.58 -10.28
N ALA A 52 2.42 7.95 -11.25
CA ALA A 52 2.52 8.34 -12.66
C ALA A 52 1.91 9.73 -12.88
N LEU A 53 0.76 10.03 -12.28
CA LEU A 53 0.20 11.40 -12.35
C LEU A 53 1.11 12.40 -11.62
N SER A 54 1.72 12.03 -10.49
CA SER A 54 2.72 12.85 -9.80
C SER A 54 3.94 13.14 -10.70
N MET A 55 4.37 12.18 -11.54
CA MET A 55 5.43 12.42 -12.53
C MET A 55 5.04 13.52 -13.51
N GLU A 56 3.78 13.56 -13.95
CA GLU A 56 3.28 14.61 -14.85
C GLU A 56 3.08 15.95 -14.14
N GLY A 57 2.64 15.98 -12.88
CA GLY A 57 2.59 17.23 -12.10
C GLY A 57 3.98 17.84 -11.89
N TYR A 58 4.96 16.99 -11.57
CA TYR A 58 6.35 17.41 -11.34
C TYR A 58 7.13 17.70 -12.64
N ALA A 59 6.66 17.20 -13.78
CA ALA A 59 7.40 17.11 -15.04
C ALA A 59 8.70 16.27 -14.92
N ALA A 60 8.56 15.08 -14.34
CA ALA A 60 9.64 14.12 -14.09
C ALA A 60 10.10 13.40 -15.38
N ASN A 61 11.34 12.91 -15.37
CA ASN A 61 11.94 12.16 -16.45
C ASN A 61 11.36 10.74 -16.55
N PRO A 62 10.68 10.37 -17.66
CA PRO A 62 10.06 9.06 -17.81
C PRO A 62 11.05 7.95 -18.22
N SER A 63 12.35 8.25 -18.39
CA SER A 63 13.36 7.26 -18.79
C SER A 63 13.48 6.05 -17.85
N ILE A 64 13.04 6.21 -16.59
CA ILE A 64 13.02 5.16 -15.56
C ILE A 64 12.12 3.97 -15.89
N VAL A 65 11.23 4.11 -16.87
CA VAL A 65 10.33 3.03 -17.35
C VAL A 65 10.56 2.67 -18.81
N THR A 66 11.69 3.09 -19.38
CA THR A 66 12.14 2.59 -20.70
C THR A 66 12.48 1.11 -20.63
N GLU A 67 12.42 0.42 -21.76
CA GLU A 67 12.77 -1.00 -21.81
C GLU A 67 14.17 -1.26 -21.24
N ALA A 68 15.16 -0.45 -21.62
CA ALA A 68 16.52 -0.55 -21.11
C ALA A 68 16.58 -0.42 -19.57
N ALA A 69 15.78 0.48 -18.97
CA ALA A 69 15.71 0.60 -17.53
C ALA A 69 15.06 -0.63 -16.89
N LEU A 70 13.95 -1.10 -17.45
CA LEU A 70 13.17 -2.22 -16.88
C LEU A 70 13.87 -3.58 -17.04
N THR A 71 14.64 -3.79 -18.10
CA THR A 71 15.38 -5.03 -18.32
C THR A 71 16.76 -5.03 -17.67
N SER A 72 17.24 -3.88 -17.16
CA SER A 72 18.55 -3.78 -16.51
C SER A 72 18.64 -4.60 -15.21
N ARG A 73 17.49 -4.92 -14.59
CA ARG A 73 17.41 -5.73 -13.36
C ARG A 73 16.24 -6.72 -13.45
N PRO A 74 16.45 -8.02 -13.21
CA PRO A 74 15.45 -9.06 -13.50
C PRO A 74 14.40 -9.26 -12.38
N PHE A 75 14.00 -8.20 -11.65
CA PHE A 75 12.98 -8.31 -10.61
C PHE A 75 11.57 -8.31 -11.24
N SER A 76 10.73 -9.27 -10.85
CA SER A 76 9.36 -9.41 -11.38
C SER A 76 8.51 -8.18 -11.11
N GLY A 77 8.46 -7.73 -9.85
CA GLY A 77 7.66 -6.57 -9.48
C GLY A 77 8.11 -5.30 -10.17
N LEU A 78 9.42 -5.12 -10.40
CA LEU A 78 9.95 -3.99 -11.16
C LEU A 78 9.43 -3.99 -12.60
N GLN A 79 9.44 -5.14 -13.28
CA GLN A 79 8.91 -5.25 -14.63
C GLN A 79 7.41 -4.96 -14.67
N THR A 80 6.65 -5.54 -13.73
CA THR A 80 5.19 -5.34 -13.64
C THR A 80 4.82 -3.88 -13.41
N HIS A 81 5.33 -3.27 -12.33
CA HIS A 81 4.97 -1.89 -11.99
C HIS A 81 5.61 -0.87 -12.94
N GLY A 82 6.82 -1.14 -13.43
CA GLY A 82 7.46 -0.31 -14.44
C GLY A 82 6.69 -0.26 -15.76
N ARG A 83 6.22 -1.41 -16.26
CA ARG A 83 5.37 -1.47 -17.48
C ARG A 83 4.02 -0.80 -17.27
N ARG A 84 3.40 -0.96 -16.09
CA ARG A 84 2.16 -0.24 -15.74
C ARG A 84 2.36 1.27 -15.78
N ILE A 85 3.40 1.80 -15.15
CA ILE A 85 3.71 3.25 -15.21
C ILE A 85 3.92 3.70 -16.65
N ARG A 86 4.68 2.93 -17.46
CA ARG A 86 4.87 3.24 -18.88
C ARG A 86 3.54 3.32 -19.64
N THR A 87 2.63 2.39 -19.36
CA THR A 87 1.29 2.32 -19.94
C THR A 87 0.44 3.52 -19.52
N TYR A 88 0.42 3.85 -18.22
CA TYR A 88 -0.32 5.01 -17.72
C TYR A 88 0.16 6.33 -18.34
N LEU A 89 1.46 6.43 -18.62
CA LEU A 89 2.09 7.59 -19.26
C LEU A 89 2.04 7.54 -20.80
N GLU A 90 1.38 6.57 -21.43
CA GLU A 90 1.34 6.48 -22.88
C GLU A 90 0.74 7.76 -23.50
N GLY A 91 1.42 8.34 -24.49
CA GLY A 91 1.01 9.59 -25.12
C GLY A 91 1.35 10.87 -24.35
N SER A 92 1.80 10.76 -23.09
CA SER A 92 2.12 11.90 -22.22
C SER A 92 3.10 12.89 -22.85
N TYR A 93 2.92 14.17 -22.53
CA TYR A 93 3.87 15.23 -22.86
C TYR A 93 5.29 14.96 -22.33
N LEU A 94 5.46 14.13 -21.29
CA LEU A 94 6.76 13.77 -20.73
C LEU A 94 7.68 13.08 -21.75
N TRP A 95 7.12 12.42 -22.77
CA TRP A 95 7.90 11.75 -23.81
C TRP A 95 8.41 12.71 -24.89
N LYS A 96 7.93 13.95 -24.92
CA LYS A 96 8.31 14.95 -25.92
C LYS A 96 9.61 15.63 -25.53
N GLN A 97 10.34 16.17 -26.51
CA GLN A 97 11.51 17.00 -26.26
C GLN A 97 11.12 18.21 -25.39
N GLY A 98 11.84 18.42 -24.30
CA GLY A 98 11.52 19.45 -23.31
C GLY A 98 10.26 19.15 -22.47
N GLY A 99 9.81 17.89 -22.44
CA GLY A 99 8.78 17.43 -21.50
C GLY A 99 9.30 17.41 -20.07
N PRO A 100 10.36 16.63 -19.76
CA PRO A 100 10.96 16.58 -18.44
C PRO A 100 11.73 17.85 -18.10
N ARG A 101 11.66 18.29 -16.84
CA ARG A 101 12.41 19.46 -16.34
C ARG A 101 13.88 19.17 -16.05
N HIS A 102 14.19 17.93 -15.65
CA HIS A 102 15.53 17.54 -15.22
C HIS A 102 16.00 16.26 -15.91
N LEU A 103 17.32 16.17 -16.12
CA LEU A 103 17.95 14.92 -16.55
C LEU A 103 17.86 13.86 -15.44
N GLN A 104 18.00 14.27 -14.18
CA GLN A 104 17.90 13.41 -13.01
C GLN A 104 16.97 14.05 -12.00
N ASP A 105 15.85 13.38 -11.70
CA ASP A 105 14.94 13.82 -10.65
C ASP A 105 15.42 13.37 -9.25
N PRO A 106 14.78 13.85 -8.18
CA PRO A 106 14.96 13.27 -6.86
C PRO A 106 14.59 11.77 -6.80
N LEU A 107 15.18 11.04 -5.85
CA LEU A 107 15.02 9.58 -5.74
C LEU A 107 13.57 9.13 -5.54
N CYS A 108 12.71 9.94 -4.92
CA CYS A 108 11.28 9.65 -4.77
C CYS A 108 10.52 9.50 -6.11
N PHE A 109 11.06 10.06 -7.20
CA PHE A 109 10.60 9.84 -8.56
C PHE A 109 11.43 8.77 -9.27
N ARG A 110 12.76 8.85 -9.19
CA ARG A 110 13.65 7.93 -9.94
C ARG A 110 13.51 6.46 -9.53
N SER A 111 13.19 6.24 -8.25
CA SER A 111 13.14 4.90 -7.68
C SER A 111 11.74 4.28 -7.73
N ILE A 112 10.71 4.94 -8.28
CA ILE A 112 9.31 4.46 -8.27
C ILE A 112 9.20 2.99 -8.70
N PRO A 113 9.74 2.55 -9.88
CA PRO A 113 9.56 1.17 -10.33
C PRO A 113 10.25 0.17 -9.39
N LEU A 114 11.37 0.56 -8.78
CA LEU A 114 12.12 -0.26 -7.84
C LEU A 114 11.38 -0.42 -6.51
N ILE A 115 10.89 0.68 -5.93
CA ILE A 115 10.24 0.64 -4.62
C ILE A 115 8.87 -0.04 -4.70
N HIS A 116 8.09 0.24 -5.76
CA HIS A 116 6.79 -0.42 -5.94
C HIS A 116 6.98 -1.88 -6.33
N GLY A 117 7.96 -2.17 -7.19
CA GLY A 117 8.29 -3.54 -7.55
C GLY A 117 8.74 -4.39 -6.37
N ALA A 118 9.60 -3.86 -5.49
CA ALA A 118 10.01 -4.57 -4.28
C ALA A 118 8.83 -4.85 -3.34
N ALA A 119 7.91 -3.88 -3.17
CA ALA A 119 6.69 -4.10 -2.41
C ALA A 119 5.80 -5.19 -3.01
N ALA A 120 5.68 -5.24 -4.35
CA ALA A 120 4.91 -6.26 -5.04
C ALA A 120 5.49 -7.66 -4.85
N ASP A 121 6.82 -7.80 -4.97
CA ASP A 121 7.51 -9.07 -4.75
C ASP A 121 7.38 -9.53 -3.28
N SER A 122 7.45 -8.62 -2.31
CA SER A 122 7.22 -8.92 -0.88
C SER A 122 5.77 -9.35 -0.59
N LEU A 123 4.78 -8.68 -1.19
CA LEU A 123 3.37 -9.07 -1.08
C LEU A 123 3.11 -10.44 -1.72
N ALA A 124 3.73 -10.73 -2.86
CA ALA A 124 3.61 -12.02 -3.53
C ALA A 124 4.17 -13.17 -2.65
N HIS A 125 5.29 -12.94 -1.98
CA HIS A 125 5.84 -13.89 -1.01
C HIS A 125 4.86 -14.11 0.16
N ALA A 126 4.33 -13.04 0.75
CA ALA A 126 3.39 -13.13 1.88
C ALA A 126 2.08 -13.82 1.50
N ARG A 127 1.56 -13.57 0.29
CA ARG A 127 0.41 -14.28 -0.27
C ARG A 127 0.66 -15.79 -0.36
N GLY A 128 1.87 -16.20 -0.74
CA GLY A 128 2.26 -17.61 -0.76
C GLY A 128 2.20 -18.26 0.61
N GLN A 129 2.68 -17.57 1.66
CA GLN A 129 2.59 -18.07 3.04
C GLN A 129 1.14 -18.16 3.52
N VAL A 130 0.33 -17.15 3.27
CA VAL A 130 -1.11 -17.18 3.58
C VAL A 130 -1.82 -18.32 2.87
N ALA A 131 -1.50 -18.59 1.60
CA ALA A 131 -2.12 -19.68 0.85
C ALA A 131 -1.80 -21.05 1.45
N ILE A 132 -0.59 -21.25 1.97
CA ILE A 132 -0.23 -22.47 2.70
C ILE A 132 -1.06 -22.57 3.98
N GLU A 133 -1.08 -21.51 4.79
CA GLU A 133 -1.77 -21.49 6.08
C GLU A 133 -3.28 -21.74 5.93
N LEU A 134 -3.93 -21.08 4.96
CA LEU A 134 -5.37 -21.28 4.68
C LEU A 134 -5.73 -22.73 4.34
N ASN A 135 -4.77 -23.51 3.84
CA ASN A 135 -4.96 -24.91 3.43
C ASN A 135 -4.27 -25.91 4.37
N ALA A 136 -3.81 -25.47 5.55
CA ALA A 136 -3.10 -26.30 6.52
C ALA A 136 -4.01 -26.81 7.65
N ALA A 137 -3.66 -27.97 8.22
CA ALA A 137 -4.23 -28.45 9.47
C ALA A 137 -3.50 -27.79 10.65
N GLN A 138 -4.05 -26.68 11.15
CA GLN A 138 -3.42 -25.80 12.15
C GLN A 138 -3.59 -26.28 13.61
N CYS A 139 -4.40 -27.31 13.84
CA CYS A 139 -4.77 -27.77 15.18
C CYS A 139 -3.71 -28.68 15.81
N ASN A 140 -3.78 -28.79 17.14
CA ASN A 140 -3.09 -29.81 17.92
C ASN A 140 -4.09 -30.52 18.84
N PRO A 141 -4.08 -31.87 18.93
CA PRO A 141 -3.24 -32.80 18.18
C PRO A 141 -3.67 -32.97 16.71
N VAL A 142 -2.74 -33.43 15.88
CA VAL A 142 -3.04 -33.87 14.51
C VAL A 142 -3.67 -35.26 14.57
N VAL A 143 -4.83 -35.43 13.93
CA VAL A 143 -5.50 -36.73 13.79
C VAL A 143 -5.02 -37.39 12.50
N SER A 144 -4.09 -38.34 12.60
CA SER A 144 -3.61 -39.10 11.44
C SER A 144 -4.49 -40.31 11.19
N GLN A 145 -5.37 -40.21 10.19
CA GLN A 145 -6.24 -41.33 9.79
C GLN A 145 -5.43 -42.51 9.23
N HIS A 146 -4.37 -42.22 8.47
CA HIS A 146 -3.49 -43.23 7.88
C HIS A 146 -2.74 -44.04 8.96
N GLU A 147 -2.22 -43.35 9.99
CA GLU A 147 -1.47 -44.00 11.07
C GLU A 147 -2.37 -44.46 12.23
N ASN A 148 -3.68 -44.18 12.17
CA ASN A 148 -4.66 -44.44 13.22
C ASN A 148 -4.20 -43.97 14.61
N ARG A 149 -3.63 -42.76 14.69
CA ARG A 149 -3.12 -42.19 15.95
C ARG A 149 -3.24 -40.67 16.00
N LEU A 150 -3.15 -40.16 17.22
CA LEU A 150 -2.97 -38.74 17.50
C LEU A 150 -1.48 -38.41 17.53
N VAL A 151 -1.10 -37.31 16.87
CA VAL A 151 0.27 -36.81 16.83
C VAL A 151 0.30 -35.43 17.48
N ALA A 152 1.13 -35.28 18.52
CA ALA A 152 1.39 -33.97 19.12
C ALA A 152 2.27 -33.14 18.17
N ALA A 153 1.81 -31.95 17.82
CA ALA A 153 2.50 -31.04 16.91
C ALA A 153 2.25 -29.57 17.28
N ALA A 154 3.16 -28.69 16.90
CA ALA A 154 3.03 -27.24 17.11
C ALA A 154 2.47 -26.54 15.86
N ASN A 155 1.51 -27.16 15.16
CA ASN A 155 0.95 -26.61 13.91
C ASN A 155 0.18 -25.28 14.09
N PHE A 156 -0.09 -24.89 15.33
CA PHE A 156 -0.66 -23.60 15.70
C PHE A 156 0.39 -22.47 15.72
N ASP A 157 1.69 -22.78 15.64
CA ASP A 157 2.76 -21.79 15.56
C ASP A 157 2.80 -21.15 14.16
N MET A 158 2.62 -19.83 14.12
CA MET A 158 2.48 -19.04 12.90
C MET A 158 3.73 -18.18 12.60
N VAL A 159 4.92 -18.59 13.05
CA VAL A 159 6.16 -17.82 12.85
C VAL A 159 6.42 -17.47 11.38
N ALA A 160 6.16 -18.41 10.46
CA ALA A 160 6.32 -18.19 9.02
C ALA A 160 5.39 -17.09 8.51
N LEU A 161 4.12 -17.11 8.93
CA LEU A 161 3.16 -16.06 8.59
C LEU A 161 3.56 -14.70 9.18
N THR A 162 4.03 -14.65 10.44
CA THR A 162 4.49 -13.39 11.04
C THR A 162 5.66 -12.79 10.27
N MET A 163 6.66 -13.60 9.91
CA MET A 163 7.80 -13.14 9.10
C MET A 163 7.34 -12.59 7.75
N ALA A 164 6.37 -13.26 7.11
CA ALA A 164 5.84 -12.83 5.83
C ALA A 164 5.08 -11.48 5.94
N LEU A 165 4.28 -11.32 6.99
CA LEU A 165 3.56 -10.07 7.27
C LEU A 165 4.50 -8.93 7.66
N ASP A 166 5.57 -9.21 8.43
CA ASP A 166 6.65 -8.26 8.71
C ASP A 166 7.32 -7.80 7.42
N PHE A 167 7.69 -8.74 6.55
CA PHE A 167 8.36 -8.44 5.29
C PHE A 167 7.48 -7.60 4.35
N ALA A 168 6.20 -7.95 4.21
CA ALA A 168 5.24 -7.18 3.42
C ALA A 168 5.05 -5.75 3.96
N ARG A 169 4.85 -5.58 5.28
CA ARG A 169 4.71 -4.24 5.89
C ARG A 169 5.97 -3.42 5.74
N LEU A 170 7.15 -4.01 5.95
CA LEU A 170 8.44 -3.33 5.81
C LEU A 170 8.63 -2.77 4.39
N ALA A 171 8.18 -3.49 3.37
CA ALA A 171 8.30 -3.06 1.98
C ALA A 171 7.45 -1.81 1.66
N PHE A 172 6.44 -1.47 2.45
CA PHE A 172 5.66 -0.23 2.30
C PHE A 172 6.36 1.01 2.86
N SER A 173 7.34 0.86 3.76
CA SER A 173 8.08 1.99 4.34
C SER A 173 8.69 2.92 3.27
N PRO A 174 9.43 2.42 2.26
CA PRO A 174 9.91 3.26 1.16
C PRO A 174 8.80 3.78 0.23
N VAL A 175 7.68 3.07 0.08
CA VAL A 175 6.53 3.50 -0.73
C VAL A 175 5.91 4.76 -0.15
N VAL A 176 5.53 4.73 1.14
CA VAL A 176 4.90 5.88 1.81
C VAL A 176 5.87 7.03 1.99
N THR A 177 7.15 6.75 2.28
CA THR A 177 8.19 7.79 2.37
C THR A 177 8.37 8.50 1.03
N SER A 178 8.41 7.76 -0.07
CA SER A 178 8.56 8.35 -1.40
C SER A 178 7.33 9.12 -1.84
N SER A 179 6.13 8.64 -1.50
CA SER A 179 4.88 9.39 -1.69
C SER A 179 4.92 10.75 -1.01
N THR A 180 5.33 10.80 0.26
CA THR A 180 5.48 12.05 1.01
C THR A 180 6.50 13.00 0.40
N GLU A 181 7.62 12.46 -0.04
CA GLU A 181 8.66 13.25 -0.69
C GLU A 181 8.20 13.80 -2.04
N ARG A 182 7.45 13.03 -2.85
CA ARG A 182 6.87 13.52 -4.11
C ARG A 182 5.88 14.64 -3.85
N LEU A 183 4.96 14.45 -2.90
CA LEU A 183 3.98 15.47 -2.52
C LEU A 183 4.70 16.76 -2.08
N ALA A 184 5.64 16.67 -1.13
CA ALA A 184 6.37 17.82 -0.61
C ALA A 184 7.16 18.56 -1.70
N LYS A 185 7.76 17.83 -2.64
CA LYS A 185 8.50 18.42 -3.78
C LYS A 185 7.59 19.08 -4.81
N MET A 186 6.36 18.58 -5.01
CA MET A 186 5.38 19.25 -5.86
C MET A 186 4.93 20.57 -5.24
N THR A 187 4.73 20.62 -3.92
CA THR A 187 4.32 21.85 -3.21
C THR A 187 5.43 22.89 -3.05
N ASP A 188 6.69 22.50 -3.21
CA ASP A 188 7.84 23.39 -3.10
C ASP A 188 8.22 24.00 -4.44
N SER A 189 8.31 25.32 -4.54
CA SER A 189 8.55 26.04 -5.80
C SER A 189 9.95 25.83 -6.37
N PHE A 190 10.97 25.62 -5.53
CA PHE A 190 12.32 25.33 -5.99
C PHE A 190 12.36 23.96 -6.69
N TRP A 191 11.74 22.96 -6.08
CA TRP A 191 11.71 21.61 -6.65
C TRP A 191 10.75 21.51 -7.83
N SER A 192 9.51 21.97 -7.70
CA SER A 192 8.48 21.81 -8.73
C SER A 192 8.56 22.84 -9.86
N GLY A 193 9.18 24.00 -9.64
CA GLY A 193 9.09 25.12 -10.57
C GLY A 193 7.65 25.57 -10.85
N LEU A 194 6.74 25.28 -9.91
CA LEU A 194 5.37 25.81 -9.85
C LEU A 194 5.30 26.84 -8.73
N SER A 195 4.17 27.53 -8.63
CA SER A 195 3.89 28.46 -7.54
C SER A 195 3.99 27.76 -6.19
N ALA A 196 4.55 28.45 -5.18
CA ALA A 196 4.74 27.89 -3.84
C ALA A 196 3.39 27.45 -3.25
N GLY A 197 3.33 26.23 -2.72
CA GLY A 197 2.09 25.67 -2.19
C GLY A 197 1.04 25.35 -3.25
N LEU A 198 1.37 25.31 -4.56
CA LEU A 198 0.45 25.01 -5.66
C LEU A 198 -0.80 25.90 -5.72
N VAL A 199 -0.63 27.17 -5.36
CA VAL A 199 -1.62 28.23 -5.55
C VAL A 199 -0.91 29.43 -6.16
N GLU A 200 -1.56 30.15 -7.08
CA GLU A 200 -1.00 31.39 -7.63
C GLU A 200 -0.85 32.44 -6.51
N GLU A 201 0.18 33.29 -6.62
CA GLU A 201 0.39 34.37 -5.66
C GLU A 201 -0.78 35.35 -5.70
N ASP A 202 -1.46 35.51 -4.56
CA ASP A 202 -2.62 36.38 -4.39
C ASP A 202 -2.33 37.62 -3.53
N GLY A 203 -1.09 37.79 -3.07
CA GLY A 203 -0.69 38.88 -2.17
C GLY A 203 -1.21 38.75 -0.72
N VAL A 204 -1.97 37.69 -0.40
CA VAL A 204 -2.53 37.41 0.94
C VAL A 204 -1.64 36.42 1.69
N GLY A 205 -0.81 35.66 0.98
CA GLY A 205 0.15 34.72 1.57
C GLY A 205 -0.51 33.40 1.98
N ALA A 206 -1.55 32.96 1.25
CA ALA A 206 -2.17 31.66 1.50
C ALA A 206 -1.13 30.54 1.41
N THR A 207 -1.12 29.64 2.40
CA THR A 207 -0.14 28.54 2.46
C THR A 207 -0.41 27.42 1.44
N GLY A 208 -1.55 27.48 0.73
CA GLY A 208 -1.97 26.51 -0.26
C GLY A 208 -1.92 25.08 0.27
N PHE A 209 -1.31 24.19 -0.50
CA PHE A 209 -1.16 22.77 -0.18
C PHE A 209 -0.03 22.46 0.82
N ASN A 210 0.71 23.46 1.33
CA ASN A 210 1.75 23.19 2.33
C ASN A 210 1.20 22.59 3.64
N GLY A 211 -0.04 22.93 4.01
CA GLY A 211 -0.74 22.29 5.13
C GLY A 211 -1.02 20.81 4.88
N VAL A 212 -1.43 20.45 3.65
CA VAL A 212 -1.61 19.05 3.23
C VAL A 212 -0.26 18.31 3.30
N ALA A 213 0.82 18.93 2.85
CA ALA A 213 2.17 18.36 2.93
C ALA A 213 2.63 18.12 4.38
N LEU A 214 2.27 19.00 5.32
CA LEU A 214 2.56 18.80 6.74
C LEU A 214 1.78 17.61 7.31
N PHE A 215 0.48 17.53 7.04
CA PHE A 215 -0.34 16.42 7.51
C PHE A 215 0.12 15.08 6.92
N HIS A 216 0.48 15.07 5.63
CA HIS A 216 1.03 13.90 4.95
C HIS A 216 2.28 13.35 5.64
N LYS A 217 3.21 14.23 6.05
CA LYS A 217 4.41 13.85 6.82
C LYS A 217 4.06 13.21 8.17
N SER A 218 3.02 13.72 8.85
CA SER A 218 2.56 13.19 10.13
C SER A 218 2.06 11.75 9.99
N ILE A 219 1.11 11.51 9.09
CA ILE A 219 0.53 10.18 8.90
C ILE A 219 1.54 9.19 8.31
N THR A 220 2.50 9.65 7.50
CA THR A 220 3.60 8.79 7.04
C THR A 220 4.52 8.37 8.19
N SER A 221 4.71 9.23 9.19
CA SER A 221 5.48 8.86 10.39
C SER A 221 4.79 7.74 11.17
N GLU A 222 3.46 7.82 11.32
CA GLU A 222 2.65 6.75 11.92
C GLU A 222 2.72 5.46 11.08
N ALA A 223 2.57 5.56 9.75
CA ALA A 223 2.64 4.41 8.85
C ALA A 223 3.99 3.68 8.97
N ARG A 224 5.09 4.42 9.08
CA ARG A 224 6.43 3.83 9.26
C ARG A 224 6.60 3.12 10.61
N LEU A 225 5.94 3.57 11.67
CA LEU A 225 5.97 2.87 12.97
C LEU A 225 5.25 1.52 12.91
N LEU A 226 4.24 1.38 12.04
CA LEU A 226 3.54 0.10 11.82
C LEU A 226 4.38 -0.92 11.04
N THR A 227 5.48 -0.52 10.42
CA THR A 227 6.39 -1.41 9.69
C THR A 227 7.48 -2.04 10.56
N VAL A 228 7.50 -1.77 11.87
CA VAL A 228 8.45 -2.39 12.80
C VAL A 228 8.18 -3.91 12.87
N PRO A 229 9.22 -4.77 12.72
CA PRO A 229 9.08 -6.21 12.81
C PRO A 229 8.51 -6.67 14.16
N LEU A 230 7.62 -7.66 14.11
CA LEU A 230 6.93 -8.25 15.25
C LEU A 230 7.43 -9.65 15.58
N VAL A 231 8.15 -10.30 14.68
CA VAL A 231 8.73 -11.64 14.89
C VAL A 231 9.71 -11.70 16.05
N GLY A 232 10.18 -10.54 16.54
CA GLY A 232 10.92 -10.46 17.80
C GLY A 232 10.01 -10.81 18.99
N GLU A 233 9.97 -12.09 19.35
CA GLU A 233 9.15 -12.59 20.46
C GLU A 233 9.72 -12.16 21.83
N LEU A 234 8.84 -11.93 22.80
CA LEU A 234 9.24 -11.84 24.22
C LEU A 234 9.31 -13.27 24.78
N SER A 235 10.45 -13.66 25.36
CA SER A 235 10.54 -14.92 26.10
C SER A 235 9.57 -14.89 27.28
N SER A 236 8.62 -15.83 27.32
CA SER A 236 7.58 -15.86 28.35
C SER A 236 7.48 -17.23 29.01
N SER A 237 8.38 -17.54 29.95
CA SER A 237 8.27 -18.77 30.76
C SER A 237 7.10 -18.78 31.76
N SER A 238 6.29 -17.71 31.80
CA SER A 238 5.23 -17.53 32.81
C SER A 238 3.91 -18.25 32.48
N HIS A 239 3.73 -18.75 31.26
CA HIS A 239 2.49 -19.41 30.84
C HIS A 239 2.63 -20.93 30.86
N SER A 240 1.62 -21.62 31.42
CA SER A 240 1.57 -23.08 31.54
C SER A 240 2.85 -23.69 32.13
N ASN A 241 3.38 -23.12 33.23
CA ASN A 241 4.63 -23.53 33.88
C ASN A 241 5.84 -23.59 32.92
N GLY A 242 5.87 -22.72 31.92
CA GLY A 242 6.95 -22.66 30.92
C GLY A 242 6.72 -23.52 29.67
N ASN A 243 5.59 -24.22 29.55
CA ASN A 243 5.28 -24.98 28.33
C ASN A 243 4.89 -24.09 27.14
N MET A 244 4.38 -22.88 27.39
CA MET A 244 4.05 -21.89 26.36
C MET A 244 5.02 -20.72 26.45
N ASP A 245 6.29 -21.00 26.16
CA ASP A 245 7.42 -20.07 26.33
C ASP A 245 7.65 -19.13 25.13
N ARG A 246 6.87 -19.32 24.06
CA ARG A 246 6.96 -18.61 22.77
C ARG A 246 5.58 -18.25 22.22
N ALA A 247 5.53 -17.21 21.38
CA ALA A 247 4.31 -16.78 20.70
C ALA A 247 4.63 -16.01 19.41
N SER A 248 4.05 -16.43 18.29
CA SER A 248 4.39 -15.91 16.95
C SER A 248 3.95 -14.47 16.67
N MET A 249 3.00 -13.91 17.43
CA MET A 249 2.44 -12.55 17.21
C MET A 249 1.72 -12.33 15.85
N ALA A 250 1.36 -13.39 15.11
CA ALA A 250 0.75 -13.27 13.78
C ALA A 250 -0.54 -12.45 13.75
N ALA A 251 -1.40 -12.59 14.77
CA ALA A 251 -2.64 -11.80 14.89
C ALA A 251 -2.34 -10.29 15.00
N LEU A 252 -1.30 -9.90 15.75
CA LEU A 252 -0.86 -8.51 15.83
C LEU A 252 -0.29 -8.04 14.48
N GLY A 253 0.43 -8.92 13.76
CA GLY A 253 0.91 -8.67 12.41
C GLY A 253 -0.22 -8.34 11.43
N GLY A 254 -1.28 -9.14 11.42
CA GLY A 254 -2.46 -8.90 10.59
C GLY A 254 -3.17 -7.60 10.95
N ARG A 255 -3.35 -7.32 12.26
CA ARG A 255 -3.94 -6.06 12.74
C ARG A 255 -3.13 -4.82 12.32
N ARG A 256 -1.80 -4.84 12.49
CA ARG A 256 -0.94 -3.73 12.07
C ARG A 256 -0.91 -3.55 10.56
N ALA A 257 -1.05 -4.64 9.80
CA ALA A 257 -1.17 -4.54 8.34
C ALA A 257 -2.49 -3.87 7.95
N ALA A 258 -3.61 -4.21 8.59
CA ALA A 258 -4.89 -3.55 8.37
C ALA A 258 -4.87 -2.05 8.79
N GLU A 259 -4.19 -1.71 9.88
CA GLU A 259 -4.00 -0.31 10.28
C GLU A 259 -3.15 0.47 9.26
N LEU A 260 -2.09 -0.17 8.74
CA LEU A 260 -1.24 0.38 7.68
C LEU A 260 -2.04 0.66 6.40
N VAL A 261 -2.97 -0.23 6.02
CA VAL A 261 -3.90 0.00 4.89
C VAL A 261 -4.66 1.32 5.05
N GLY A 262 -5.20 1.60 6.24
CA GLY A 262 -5.93 2.83 6.52
C GLY A 262 -5.08 4.09 6.33
N LEU A 263 -3.84 4.08 6.83
CA LEU A 263 -2.91 5.19 6.63
C LEU A 263 -2.48 5.34 5.16
N CYS A 264 -2.22 4.22 4.48
CA CYS A 264 -1.87 4.20 3.07
C CYS A 264 -2.97 4.79 2.16
N ARG A 265 -4.25 4.55 2.46
CA ARG A 265 -5.38 5.19 1.75
C ARG A 265 -5.29 6.72 1.84
N SER A 266 -5.11 7.24 3.04
CA SER A 266 -4.97 8.68 3.29
C SER A 266 -3.75 9.28 2.58
N ILE A 267 -2.62 8.59 2.64
CA ILE A 267 -1.36 8.98 1.99
C ILE A 267 -1.53 9.04 0.47
N ALA A 268 -2.15 8.03 -0.14
CA ALA A 268 -2.40 7.98 -1.59
C ALA A 268 -3.39 9.08 -2.03
N ALA A 269 -4.49 9.29 -1.31
CA ALA A 269 -5.49 10.31 -1.63
C ALA A 269 -4.91 11.73 -1.60
N MET A 270 -4.04 12.03 -0.64
CA MET A 270 -3.39 13.33 -0.54
C MET A 270 -2.35 13.55 -1.64
N GLU A 271 -1.58 12.51 -1.97
CA GLU A 271 -0.67 12.59 -3.12
C GLU A 271 -1.47 12.83 -4.41
N LEU A 272 -2.57 12.10 -4.60
CA LEU A 272 -3.46 12.23 -5.76
C LEU A 272 -4.02 13.66 -5.89
N LEU A 273 -4.51 14.22 -4.78
CA LEU A 273 -5.01 15.59 -4.73
C LEU A 273 -3.95 16.60 -5.21
N VAL A 274 -2.73 16.49 -4.67
CA VAL A 274 -1.62 17.39 -4.99
C VAL A 274 -1.12 17.16 -6.42
N ALA A 275 -1.08 15.91 -6.89
CA ALA A 275 -0.66 15.55 -8.23
C ALA A 275 -1.61 16.15 -9.29
N ALA A 276 -2.92 16.07 -9.08
CA ALA A 276 -3.91 16.68 -9.95
C ALA A 276 -3.79 18.20 -9.99
N GLN A 277 -3.64 18.85 -8.82
CA GLN A 277 -3.39 20.29 -8.76
C GLN A 277 -2.12 20.69 -9.51
N ALA A 278 -1.02 19.95 -9.31
CA ALA A 278 0.25 20.23 -9.95
C ALA A 278 0.20 20.01 -11.48
N ALA A 279 -0.50 18.96 -11.94
CA ALA A 279 -0.68 18.67 -13.36
C ALA A 279 -1.46 19.78 -14.07
N GLU A 280 -2.52 20.30 -13.44
CA GLU A 280 -3.32 21.39 -14.01
C GLU A 280 -2.56 22.72 -14.01
N LEU A 281 -1.89 23.08 -12.91
CA LEU A 281 -1.03 24.27 -12.87
C LEU A 281 0.11 24.22 -13.88
N ARG A 282 0.60 23.02 -14.19
CA ARG A 282 1.62 22.84 -15.23
C ARG A 282 1.07 23.19 -16.62
N GLY A 283 -0.21 22.95 -16.88
CA GLY A 283 -0.88 23.28 -18.14
C GLY A 283 -0.31 22.59 -19.37
N ARG A 284 0.34 21.43 -19.21
CA ARG A 284 1.00 20.69 -20.30
C ARG A 284 0.16 19.49 -20.72
N THR A 285 -0.11 19.41 -22.01
CA THR A 285 -0.98 18.38 -22.59
C THR A 285 -0.34 17.66 -23.79
N PRO A 286 -0.80 16.45 -24.12
CA PRO A 286 -1.74 15.65 -23.33
C PRO A 286 -1.06 15.04 -22.09
N LEU A 287 -1.87 14.73 -21.07
CA LEU A 287 -1.47 13.77 -20.04
C LEU A 287 -1.43 12.37 -20.67
N GLY A 288 -0.83 11.41 -19.96
CA GLY A 288 -0.84 10.00 -20.36
C GLY A 288 -2.24 9.42 -20.41
N ALA A 289 -2.45 8.32 -21.14
CA ALA A 289 -3.76 7.70 -21.30
C ALA A 289 -4.41 7.33 -19.96
N GLY A 290 -3.67 6.64 -19.09
CA GLY A 290 -4.17 6.24 -17.77
C GLY A 290 -4.23 7.40 -16.77
N THR A 291 -3.22 8.27 -16.77
CA THR A 291 -3.17 9.41 -15.84
C THR A 291 -4.15 10.51 -16.21
N GLY A 292 -4.44 10.71 -17.49
CA GLY A 292 -5.46 11.63 -17.99
C GLY A 292 -6.86 11.20 -17.58
N ALA A 293 -7.20 9.92 -17.75
CA ALA A 293 -8.47 9.39 -17.27
C ALA A 293 -8.60 9.49 -15.74
N LEU A 294 -7.53 9.19 -14.99
CA LEU A 294 -7.50 9.42 -13.54
C LEU A 294 -7.70 10.90 -13.18
N PHE A 295 -7.04 11.82 -13.90
CA PHE A 295 -7.15 13.26 -13.66
C PHE A 295 -8.59 13.76 -13.81
N GLU A 296 -9.30 13.34 -14.87
CA GLU A 296 -10.71 13.69 -15.07
C GLU A 296 -11.59 13.17 -13.91
N LEU A 297 -11.42 11.91 -13.49
CA LEU A 297 -12.16 11.33 -12.36
C LEU A 297 -11.90 12.08 -11.04
N VAL A 298 -10.68 12.57 -10.84
CA VAL A 298 -10.35 13.43 -9.69
C VAL A 298 -11.09 14.76 -9.80
N ARG A 299 -11.14 15.37 -10.98
CA ARG A 299 -11.77 16.69 -11.18
C ARG A 299 -13.28 16.67 -11.11
N GLU A 300 -13.91 15.53 -11.37
CA GLU A 300 -15.34 15.30 -11.06
C GLU A 300 -15.64 15.36 -9.56
N ARG A 301 -14.66 15.04 -8.71
CA ARG A 301 -14.83 14.90 -7.25
C ARG A 301 -14.30 16.08 -6.46
N VAL A 302 -13.17 16.65 -6.88
CA VAL A 302 -12.54 17.80 -6.23
C VAL A 302 -12.14 18.88 -7.25
N PRO A 303 -12.60 20.13 -7.06
CA PRO A 303 -12.29 21.22 -7.97
C PRO A 303 -10.81 21.63 -7.88
N PHE A 304 -10.35 22.36 -8.90
CA PHE A 304 -9.08 23.08 -8.83
C PHE A 304 -9.09 24.12 -7.70
N ALA A 305 -8.01 24.19 -6.92
CA ALA A 305 -7.89 25.21 -5.87
C ALA A 305 -7.42 26.53 -6.49
N GLN A 306 -8.31 27.53 -6.48
CA GLN A 306 -8.01 28.88 -6.97
C GLN A 306 -7.20 29.68 -5.96
N ALA A 307 -6.51 30.72 -6.45
CA ALA A 307 -5.86 31.73 -5.61
C ALA A 307 -6.86 32.30 -4.58
N GLY A 308 -6.41 32.59 -3.36
CA GLY A 308 -7.25 33.09 -2.27
C GLY A 308 -8.18 32.07 -1.61
N HIS A 309 -8.23 30.82 -2.07
CA HIS A 309 -9.12 29.78 -1.53
C HIS A 309 -8.32 28.65 -0.84
N PRO A 310 -8.86 28.02 0.21
CA PRO A 310 -8.24 26.85 0.80
C PRO A 310 -8.24 25.67 -0.19
N PRO A 311 -7.31 24.72 -0.07
CA PRO A 311 -7.39 23.44 -0.77
C PRO A 311 -8.77 22.78 -0.56
N PRO A 312 -9.32 22.08 -1.58
CA PRO A 312 -10.59 21.40 -1.45
C PRO A 312 -10.53 20.31 -0.38
N HIS A 313 -11.69 19.99 0.19
CA HIS A 313 -11.82 18.88 1.13
C HIS A 313 -11.42 17.56 0.48
N ILE A 314 -10.63 16.77 1.20
CA ILE A 314 -10.05 15.51 0.69
C ILE A 314 -11.01 14.31 0.76
N GLU A 315 -12.07 14.40 1.55
CA GLU A 315 -13.00 13.30 1.82
C GLU A 315 -13.51 12.58 0.56
N PRO A 316 -13.91 13.27 -0.53
CA PRO A 316 -14.30 12.60 -1.77
C PRO A 316 -13.21 11.71 -2.38
N LEU A 317 -11.93 12.08 -2.19
CA LEU A 317 -10.80 11.28 -2.67
C LEU A 317 -10.43 10.13 -1.73
N LEU A 318 -10.70 10.26 -0.42
CA LEU A 318 -10.53 9.15 0.53
C LEU A 318 -11.48 7.99 0.19
N ASP A 319 -12.73 8.33 -0.10
CA ASP A 319 -13.74 7.36 -0.53
C ASP A 319 -13.36 6.76 -1.88
N PHE A 320 -13.03 7.60 -2.87
CA PHE A 320 -12.64 7.17 -4.21
C PHE A 320 -11.45 6.19 -4.22
N VAL A 321 -10.38 6.49 -3.47
CA VAL A 321 -9.20 5.62 -3.35
C VAL A 321 -9.56 4.26 -2.74
N THR A 322 -10.61 4.21 -1.92
CA THR A 322 -11.05 3.00 -1.24
C THR A 322 -11.98 2.14 -2.09
N THR A 323 -12.92 2.75 -2.80
CA THR A 323 -14.06 2.04 -3.40
C THR A 323 -13.97 1.87 -4.91
N GLU A 324 -13.47 2.87 -5.63
CA GLU A 324 -13.57 2.95 -7.09
C GLU A 324 -12.20 2.82 -7.78
N LEU A 325 -11.16 3.46 -7.24
CA LEU A 325 -9.83 3.47 -7.83
C LEU A 325 -9.24 2.07 -8.06
N PRO A 326 -9.39 1.07 -7.15
CA PRO A 326 -8.92 -0.29 -7.42
C PRO A 326 -9.57 -0.92 -8.64
N GLY A 327 -10.87 -0.67 -8.86
CA GLY A 327 -11.60 -1.14 -10.04
C GLY A 327 -11.05 -0.50 -11.32
N PHE A 328 -10.89 0.83 -11.31
CA PHE A 328 -10.30 1.57 -12.43
C PHE A 328 -8.88 1.08 -12.79
N VAL A 329 -8.04 0.83 -11.78
CA VAL A 329 -6.67 0.32 -12.00
C VAL A 329 -6.69 -1.08 -12.61
N THR A 330 -7.63 -1.93 -12.20
CA THR A 330 -7.80 -3.28 -12.75
C THR A 330 -8.20 -3.22 -14.22
N GLU A 331 -9.21 -2.41 -14.56
CA GLU A 331 -9.67 -2.22 -15.95
C GLU A 331 -8.55 -1.65 -16.84
N ALA A 332 -7.81 -0.66 -16.34
CA ALA A 332 -6.69 -0.07 -17.07
C ALA A 332 -5.56 -1.08 -17.35
N ALA A 333 -5.30 -1.99 -16.40
CA ALA A 333 -4.33 -3.06 -16.57
C ALA A 333 -4.78 -4.12 -17.57
N GLU A 334 -6.06 -4.50 -17.58
CA GLU A 334 -6.64 -5.48 -18.51
C GLU A 334 -6.70 -4.98 -19.94
N ALA A 335 -6.98 -3.69 -20.16
CA ALA A 335 -7.03 -3.09 -21.49
C ALA A 335 -5.69 -3.12 -22.25
N HIS A 336 -4.58 -3.39 -21.56
CA HIS A 336 -3.21 -3.34 -22.11
C HIS A 336 -2.41 -4.65 -21.89
N ALA A 337 -3.08 -5.73 -21.43
CA ALA A 337 -2.52 -7.07 -21.29
C ALA A 337 -2.66 -7.90 -22.57
#